data_AF-A0A4R9H8B4-F1
#
_entry.id   AF-A0A4R9H8B4-F1
#
_cell.length_a   1.000
_cell.length_b   1.000
_cell.length_c   1.000
_cell.angle_alpha   90.00
_cell.angle_beta   90.00
_cell.angle_gamma   90.00
#
_symmetry.space_group_name_H-M   'P 1'
#
loop_
_entity.id
_entity.type
_entity.pdbx_description
1 polymer ?
#
loop_
_entity_poly.entity_id
_entity_poly.type
_entity_poly.pdbx_seq_one_letter_code
_entity_poly.pdbx_strand_id
1 'polypeptide(L)'
;MSSLCFYYKRILILSLFMWGFTNVLFCGPIGPNYNYWDIESFDSTYLRFNFPDLGPESQYSPPGLFVSERDKKTYYLTIFLQNDWLPNRSLQPEEWYWKKFYSNWESLPPIVQSDPRFNYISGCEYYIPVPVGKSIYSIFSYNRNRTDIGGGSITKAVDLPPGHSVRIHFRNPETLTEDKIDPNKYVKYTEGDRILFSIESTPLHMDKSGCEFVK
;
A
#
# COMPACT_ATOMS: atom_id res chain seq x y z
N MET A 1 12.71 -59.53 -18.53
CA MET A 1 11.66 -58.51 -18.26
C MET A 1 11.60 -58.00 -16.81
N SER A 2 12.23 -58.65 -15.81
CA SER A 2 12.19 -58.20 -14.40
C SER A 2 13.07 -56.96 -14.09
N SER A 3 14.24 -56.82 -14.73
CA SER A 3 15.21 -55.75 -14.43
C SER A 3 14.73 -54.33 -14.80
N LEU A 4 14.05 -54.16 -15.93
CA LEU A 4 13.51 -52.85 -16.35
C LEU A 4 12.43 -52.30 -15.40
N CYS A 5 11.61 -53.19 -14.82
CA CYS A 5 10.52 -52.81 -13.93
C CYS A 5 11.03 -52.28 -12.57
N PHE A 6 12.14 -52.83 -12.08
CA PHE A 6 12.83 -52.33 -10.88
C PHE A 6 13.48 -50.96 -11.10
N TYR A 7 14.05 -50.74 -12.28
CA TYR A 7 14.67 -49.46 -12.64
C TYR A 7 13.62 -48.35 -12.74
N TYR A 8 12.46 -48.65 -13.35
CA TYR A 8 11.34 -47.72 -13.46
C TYR A 8 10.76 -47.34 -12.08
N LYS A 9 10.61 -48.31 -11.17
CA LYS A 9 10.13 -48.04 -9.80
C LYS A 9 11.10 -47.14 -9.01
N ARG A 10 12.42 -47.32 -9.17
CA ARG A 10 13.42 -46.45 -8.52
C ARG A 10 13.38 -45.02 -9.06
N ILE A 11 13.26 -44.86 -10.38
CA ILE A 11 13.15 -43.54 -11.01
C ILE A 11 11.88 -42.83 -10.53
N LEU A 12 10.73 -43.52 -10.51
CA LEU A 12 9.45 -42.95 -10.08
C LEU A 12 9.49 -42.44 -8.63
N ILE A 13 10.13 -43.21 -7.72
CA ILE A 13 10.29 -42.81 -6.30
C ILE A 13 11.19 -41.58 -6.19
N LEU A 14 12.30 -41.53 -6.94
CA LEU A 14 13.18 -40.36 -7.00
C LEU A 14 12.45 -39.13 -7.57
N SER A 15 11.62 -39.30 -8.59
CA SER A 15 10.80 -38.21 -9.16
C SER A 15 9.77 -37.71 -8.15
N LEU A 16 9.09 -38.59 -7.42
CA LEU A 16 8.14 -38.22 -6.37
C LEU A 16 8.82 -37.50 -5.19
N PHE A 17 10.01 -37.92 -4.80
CA PHE A 17 10.81 -37.22 -3.78
C PHE A 17 11.25 -35.84 -4.25
N MET A 18 11.72 -35.71 -5.50
CA MET A 18 12.09 -34.41 -6.08
C MET A 18 10.88 -33.49 -6.21
N TRP A 19 9.71 -34.01 -6.58
CA TRP A 19 8.47 -33.23 -6.68
C TRP A 19 7.93 -32.82 -5.30
N GLY A 20 8.11 -33.66 -4.28
CA GLY A 20 7.87 -33.31 -2.88
C GLY A 20 8.78 -32.18 -2.41
N PHE A 21 10.08 -32.26 -2.69
CA PHE A 21 11.04 -31.21 -2.32
C PHE A 21 10.81 -29.90 -3.08
N THR A 22 10.44 -29.93 -4.36
CA THR A 22 10.13 -28.69 -5.09
C THR A 22 8.82 -28.05 -4.64
N ASN A 23 7.83 -28.83 -4.17
CA ASN A 23 6.60 -28.27 -3.59
C ASN A 23 6.80 -27.71 -2.17
N VAL A 24 7.78 -28.19 -1.40
CA VAL A 24 8.12 -27.60 -0.08
C VAL A 24 8.90 -26.28 -0.25
N LEU A 25 9.58 -26.08 -1.39
CA LEU A 25 10.22 -24.81 -1.76
C LEU A 25 9.25 -23.80 -2.38
N PHE A 26 8.05 -24.21 -2.76
CA PHE A 26 6.92 -23.31 -3.01
C PHE A 26 6.17 -23.03 -1.70
N CYS A 27 6.90 -22.56 -0.70
CA CYS A 27 6.30 -21.58 0.17
C CYS A 27 6.10 -20.32 -0.69
N GLY A 28 4.87 -20.12 -1.18
CA GLY A 28 4.32 -18.77 -1.33
C GLY A 28 4.51 -18.00 -0.01
N PRO A 29 4.17 -16.70 0.09
CA PRO A 29 4.50 -15.91 1.27
C PRO A 29 3.75 -16.39 2.53
N ILE A 30 4.21 -17.50 3.13
CA ILE A 30 3.84 -18.01 4.45
C ILE A 30 4.78 -17.30 5.40
N GLY A 31 4.37 -16.11 5.79
CA GLY A 31 4.42 -15.81 7.21
C GLY A 31 3.08 -15.19 7.57
N PRO A 32 2.85 -14.89 8.85
CA PRO A 32 1.56 -14.41 9.29
C PRO A 32 1.15 -13.25 8.39
N ASN A 33 0.02 -13.41 7.69
CA ASN A 33 -0.76 -12.25 7.29
C ASN A 33 -0.84 -11.41 8.56
N TYR A 34 -0.26 -10.20 8.51
CA TYR A 34 -0.32 -9.27 9.63
C TYR A 34 -1.80 -9.21 9.98
N ASN A 35 -2.20 -9.80 11.12
CA ASN A 35 -3.60 -10.10 11.35
C ASN A 35 -4.20 -8.79 11.86
N TYR A 36 -4.62 -7.95 10.92
CA TYR A 36 -5.12 -6.60 11.17
C TYR A 36 -6.40 -6.58 12.01
N TRP A 37 -6.99 -7.75 12.26
CA TRP A 37 -8.26 -7.93 12.94
C TRP A 37 -8.27 -7.46 14.41
N ASP A 38 -7.10 -7.28 15.06
CA ASP A 38 -7.04 -6.87 16.48
C ASP A 38 -6.13 -5.66 16.77
N ILE A 39 -5.72 -4.87 15.77
CA ILE A 39 -4.70 -3.84 15.98
C ILE A 39 -5.33 -2.44 16.12
N GLU A 40 -6.07 -2.23 17.22
CA GLU A 40 -5.81 -1.00 17.98
C GLU A 40 -4.39 -1.20 18.52
N SER A 41 -3.38 -0.66 17.83
CA SER A 41 -1.99 -0.82 18.26
C SER A 41 -1.90 -0.40 19.73
N PHE A 42 -1.44 -1.29 20.62
CA PHE A 42 -1.24 -0.95 22.03
C PHE A 42 -0.40 0.33 22.20
N ASP A 43 0.47 0.60 21.23
CA ASP A 43 1.36 1.76 21.20
C ASP A 43 0.81 2.96 20.42
N SER A 44 -0.43 2.93 19.93
CA SER A 44 -1.06 3.99 19.13
C SER A 44 -0.19 4.45 17.94
N THR A 45 0.29 3.52 17.12
CA THR A 45 1.18 3.75 15.97
C THR A 45 0.55 3.34 14.66
N TYR A 46 0.56 4.27 13.69
CA TYR A 46 -0.09 4.09 12.40
C TYR A 46 0.76 4.62 11.25
N LEU A 47 0.56 4.06 10.07
CA LEU A 47 0.90 4.68 8.81
C LEU A 47 -0.36 5.33 8.26
N ARG A 48 -0.32 6.65 8.06
CA ARG A 48 -1.44 7.50 7.69
C ARG A 48 -1.17 8.15 6.34
N PHE A 49 -2.22 8.30 5.54
CA PHE A 49 -2.10 8.93 4.24
C PHE A 49 -3.43 9.49 3.77
N ASN A 50 -3.36 10.55 2.97
CA ASN A 50 -4.47 11.06 2.19
C ASN A 50 -3.97 11.42 0.80
N PHE A 51 -4.86 11.30 -0.19
CA PHE A 51 -4.55 11.72 -1.53
C PHE A 51 -5.06 13.14 -1.80
N PRO A 52 -4.26 14.00 -2.43
CA PRO A 52 -4.71 15.31 -2.89
C PRO A 52 -5.80 15.16 -3.96
N ASP A 53 -6.49 16.26 -4.27
CA ASP A 53 -7.37 16.28 -5.43
C ASP A 53 -6.57 16.15 -6.73
N LEU A 54 -7.07 15.36 -7.67
CA LEU A 54 -6.47 15.11 -8.97
C LEU A 54 -6.71 16.23 -9.97
N GLY A 55 -7.65 17.12 -9.70
CA GLY A 55 -8.00 18.19 -10.63
C GLY A 55 -8.48 17.64 -11.99
N PRO A 56 -8.36 18.43 -13.07
CA PRO A 56 -8.80 18.00 -14.40
C PRO A 56 -7.90 16.89 -14.99
N GLU A 57 -8.46 16.09 -15.90
CA GLU A 57 -7.71 15.06 -16.63
C GLU A 57 -6.58 15.66 -17.46
N SER A 58 -5.45 14.94 -17.48
CA SER A 58 -4.31 15.30 -18.32
C SER A 58 -4.72 15.28 -19.79
N GLN A 59 -4.64 16.43 -20.45
CA GLN A 59 -4.94 16.57 -21.88
C GLN A 59 -3.99 15.76 -22.78
N TYR A 60 -2.86 15.32 -22.24
CA TYR A 60 -1.79 14.64 -22.98
C TYR A 60 -1.91 13.13 -22.99
N SER A 61 -2.94 12.57 -22.37
CA SER A 61 -3.11 11.12 -22.28
C SER A 61 -4.54 10.71 -22.60
N PRO A 62 -4.78 10.03 -23.73
CA PRO A 62 -6.10 9.50 -24.02
C PRO A 62 -6.48 8.45 -22.95
N PRO A 63 -7.78 8.32 -22.62
CA PRO A 63 -8.26 7.38 -21.63
C PRO A 63 -7.80 5.96 -21.96
N GLY A 64 -7.35 5.23 -20.94
CA GLY A 64 -7.09 3.80 -21.07
C GLY A 64 -8.36 3.06 -21.48
N LEU A 65 -8.25 2.08 -22.37
CA LEU A 65 -9.36 1.34 -22.99
C LEU A 65 -10.34 0.65 -22.00
N PHE A 66 -10.07 0.66 -20.69
CA PHE A 66 -10.83 -0.08 -19.67
C PHE A 66 -10.97 0.68 -18.33
N VAL A 67 -11.00 2.01 -18.34
CA VAL A 67 -11.13 2.84 -17.13
C VAL A 67 -12.40 3.67 -17.24
N SER A 68 -13.35 3.52 -16.30
CA SER A 68 -14.55 4.37 -16.29
C SER A 68 -14.18 5.82 -15.94
N GLU A 69 -15.02 6.79 -16.30
CA GLU A 69 -14.78 8.21 -15.93
C GLU A 69 -14.62 8.40 -14.41
N ARG A 70 -15.31 7.58 -13.61
CA ARG A 70 -15.16 7.60 -12.15
C ARG A 70 -13.82 7.00 -11.70
N ASP A 71 -13.32 5.98 -12.39
CA ASP A 71 -12.04 5.35 -12.05
C ASP A 71 -10.85 6.28 -12.33
N LYS A 72 -10.97 7.21 -13.29
CA LYS A 72 -9.94 8.23 -13.54
C LYS A 72 -9.65 9.08 -12.30
N LYS A 73 -10.66 9.32 -11.46
CA LYS A 73 -10.55 10.06 -10.19
C LYS A 73 -10.01 9.21 -9.02
N THR A 74 -9.24 8.16 -9.29
CA THR A 74 -8.69 7.27 -8.27
C THR A 74 -7.18 7.16 -8.33
N TYR A 75 -6.62 6.77 -7.19
CA TYR A 75 -5.23 6.43 -7.00
C TYR A 75 -5.05 4.93 -6.88
N TYR A 76 -3.92 4.44 -7.39
CA TYR A 76 -3.37 3.15 -7.04
C TYR A 76 -2.27 3.34 -6.01
N LEU A 77 -2.16 2.44 -5.02
CA LEU A 77 -1.13 2.48 -3.99
C LEU A 77 -0.72 1.08 -3.56
N THR A 78 0.58 0.85 -3.49
CA THR A 78 1.20 -0.25 -2.74
C THR A 78 2.15 0.29 -1.70
N ILE A 79 2.16 -0.36 -0.54
CA ILE A 79 2.99 -0.05 0.61
C ILE A 79 3.55 -1.36 1.14
N PHE A 80 4.86 -1.44 1.23
CA PHE A 80 5.57 -2.55 1.85
C PHE A 80 6.33 -2.05 3.08
N LEU A 81 6.37 -2.88 4.10
CA LEU A 81 7.13 -2.67 5.32
C LEU A 81 8.16 -3.78 5.45
N GLN A 82 9.39 -3.39 5.76
CA GLN A 82 10.47 -4.31 6.08
C GLN A 82 11.11 -3.93 7.42
N ASN A 83 11.25 -4.90 8.30
CA ASN A 83 12.09 -4.81 9.50
C ASN A 83 12.74 -6.17 9.79
N ASP A 84 13.55 -6.24 10.85
CA ASP A 84 14.30 -7.46 11.20
C ASP A 84 13.39 -8.69 11.43
N TRP A 85 12.14 -8.48 11.83
CA TRP A 85 11.16 -9.53 12.14
C TRP A 85 10.26 -9.87 10.95
N LEU A 86 10.10 -8.92 10.01
CA LEU A 86 9.15 -8.97 8.91
C LEU A 86 9.85 -8.58 7.60
N PRO A 87 10.38 -9.56 6.85
CA PRO A 87 10.98 -9.26 5.55
C PRO A 87 9.90 -8.91 4.53
N ASN A 88 9.93 -7.67 4.04
CA ASN A 88 9.16 -7.14 2.91
C ASN A 88 7.66 -7.54 2.88
N ARG A 89 6.92 -7.19 3.93
CA ARG A 89 5.49 -7.46 4.06
C ARG A 89 4.64 -6.39 3.40
N SER A 90 3.63 -6.80 2.66
CA SER A 90 2.57 -5.90 2.19
C SER A 90 1.79 -5.37 3.39
N LEU A 91 1.62 -4.04 3.43
CA LEU A 91 0.77 -3.34 4.39
C LEU A 91 -0.67 -3.14 3.87
N GLN A 92 -1.14 -3.93 2.90
CA GLN A 92 -2.51 -3.82 2.40
C GLN A 92 -3.40 -4.86 3.12
N PRO A 93 -4.25 -4.47 4.10
CA PRO A 93 -5.21 -5.38 4.69
C PRO A 93 -6.24 -5.86 3.67
N GLU A 94 -7.01 -6.88 4.06
CA GLU A 94 -8.10 -7.40 3.25
C GLU A 94 -9.26 -6.41 3.07
N GLU A 95 -10.13 -6.69 2.09
CA GLU A 95 -11.22 -5.84 1.63
C GLU A 95 -12.09 -5.24 2.75
N TRP A 96 -12.44 -6.06 3.75
CA TRP A 96 -13.30 -5.67 4.87
C TRP A 96 -12.73 -4.50 5.67
N TYR A 97 -11.41 -4.39 5.77
CA TYR A 97 -10.75 -3.33 6.52
C TYR A 97 -10.97 -1.98 5.85
N TRP A 98 -10.95 -1.94 4.52
CA TRP A 98 -11.08 -0.72 3.73
C TRP A 98 -12.51 -0.21 3.68
N LYS A 99 -13.50 -1.10 3.78
CA LYS A 99 -14.93 -0.74 3.79
C LYS A 99 -15.28 0.27 4.89
N LYS A 100 -14.61 0.21 6.04
CA LYS A 100 -14.90 1.10 7.19
C LYS A 100 -14.66 2.60 6.90
N PHE A 101 -13.84 2.91 5.90
CA PHE A 101 -13.50 4.30 5.57
C PHE A 101 -14.59 5.00 4.74
N TYR A 102 -15.51 4.25 4.14
CA TYR A 102 -16.46 4.78 3.17
C TYR A 102 -17.89 4.81 3.74
N SER A 103 -18.58 5.95 3.59
CA SER A 103 -20.01 6.06 4.00
C SER A 103 -20.91 5.19 3.13
N ASN A 104 -20.61 5.12 1.83
CA ASN A 104 -21.45 4.47 0.83
C ASN A 104 -20.59 3.72 -0.18
N TRP A 105 -20.41 2.42 0.05
CA TRP A 105 -19.61 1.54 -0.80
C TRP A 105 -20.08 1.48 -2.26
N GLU A 106 -21.40 1.45 -2.47
CA GLU A 106 -22.02 1.32 -3.79
C GLU A 106 -21.77 2.56 -4.67
N SER A 107 -21.54 3.71 -4.04
CA SER A 107 -21.25 4.98 -4.73
C SER A 107 -19.83 5.07 -5.27
N LEU A 108 -18.91 4.22 -4.80
CA LEU A 108 -17.49 4.27 -5.14
C LEU A 108 -17.24 3.96 -6.62
N PRO A 109 -16.09 4.40 -7.18
CA PRO A 109 -15.67 3.98 -8.51
C PRO A 109 -15.56 2.44 -8.61
N PRO A 110 -15.93 1.83 -9.75
CA PRO A 110 -15.87 0.38 -9.95
C PRO A 110 -14.53 -0.25 -9.54
N ILE A 111 -13.41 0.40 -9.83
CA ILE A 111 -12.08 -0.13 -9.52
C ILE A 111 -11.80 -0.21 -8.01
N VAL A 112 -12.37 0.72 -7.23
CA VAL A 112 -12.29 0.71 -5.77
C VAL A 112 -13.15 -0.43 -5.22
N GLN A 113 -14.33 -0.66 -5.80
CA GLN A 113 -15.19 -1.76 -5.37
C GLN A 113 -14.58 -3.12 -5.68
N SER A 114 -13.89 -3.27 -6.82
CA SER A 114 -13.31 -4.56 -7.24
C SER A 114 -12.01 -4.92 -6.53
N ASP A 115 -11.18 -3.93 -6.16
CA ASP A 115 -9.91 -4.19 -5.49
C ASP A 115 -9.51 -3.01 -4.57
N PRO A 116 -10.19 -2.83 -3.44
CA PRO A 116 -10.01 -1.67 -2.55
C PRO A 116 -8.68 -1.68 -1.80
N ARG A 117 -7.95 -2.79 -1.86
CA ARG A 117 -6.64 -2.94 -1.22
C ARG A 117 -5.59 -2.01 -1.82
N PHE A 118 -5.76 -1.72 -3.11
CA PHE A 118 -4.81 -0.91 -3.86
C PHE A 118 -5.44 0.35 -4.43
N ASN A 119 -6.75 0.53 -4.33
CA ASN A 119 -7.47 1.60 -5.03
C ASN A 119 -8.19 2.53 -4.06
N TYR A 120 -7.91 3.83 -4.19
CA TYR A 120 -8.28 4.86 -3.23
C TYR A 120 -8.85 6.10 -3.93
N ILE A 121 -9.68 6.85 -3.22
CA ILE A 121 -10.21 8.15 -3.67
C ILE A 121 -9.50 9.28 -2.91
N SER A 122 -9.53 10.49 -3.45
CA SER A 122 -9.00 11.69 -2.80
C SER A 122 -9.88 12.16 -1.64
N GLY A 123 -9.32 13.00 -0.77
CA GLY A 123 -10.08 13.64 0.32
C GLY A 123 -10.38 12.76 1.54
N CYS A 124 -9.93 11.51 1.54
CA CYS A 124 -10.06 10.61 2.69
C CYS A 124 -8.77 10.52 3.50
N GLU A 125 -8.93 10.41 4.82
CA GLU A 125 -7.85 10.04 5.73
C GLU A 125 -7.84 8.52 5.89
N TYR A 126 -6.82 7.86 5.34
CA TYR A 126 -6.60 6.43 5.49
C TYR A 126 -5.51 6.16 6.53
N TYR A 127 -5.63 5.03 7.20
CA TYR A 127 -4.60 4.59 8.15
C TYR A 127 -4.49 3.07 8.20
N ILE A 128 -3.29 2.59 8.50
CA ILE A 128 -2.95 1.17 8.71
C ILE A 128 -2.13 1.09 10.00
N PRO A 129 -2.44 0.19 10.95
CA PRO A 129 -1.60 -0.03 12.13
C PRO A 129 -0.23 -0.57 11.74
N VAL A 130 0.84 -0.07 12.37
CA VAL A 130 2.22 -0.48 12.10
C VAL A 130 3.00 -0.63 13.41
N PRO A 131 4.04 -1.48 13.46
CA PRO A 131 4.80 -1.69 14.69
C PRO A 131 5.69 -0.49 15.04
N VAL A 132 5.95 -0.31 16.33
CA VAL A 132 6.98 0.62 16.85
C VAL A 132 8.38 0.20 16.38
N GLY A 133 9.25 1.19 16.23
CA GLY A 133 10.68 1.02 15.99
C GLY A 133 11.07 1.19 14.53
N LYS A 134 12.25 0.66 14.19
CA LYS A 134 12.88 0.86 12.89
C LYS A 134 12.24 -0.02 11.82
N SER A 135 11.68 0.62 10.81
CA SER A 135 11.12 -0.03 9.63
C SER A 135 11.51 0.72 8.35
N ILE A 136 11.66 -0.03 7.26
CA ILE A 136 11.82 0.49 5.91
C ILE A 136 10.46 0.43 5.23
N TYR A 137 9.95 1.56 4.80
CA TYR A 137 8.71 1.70 4.05
C TYR A 137 9.04 1.88 2.57
N SER A 138 8.47 1.04 1.71
CA SER A 138 8.56 1.16 0.25
C SER A 138 7.17 1.40 -0.31
N ILE A 139 6.99 2.53 -1.00
CA ILE A 139 5.70 2.99 -1.50
C ILE A 139 5.78 3.16 -3.01
N PHE A 140 4.73 2.72 -3.70
CA PHE A 140 4.51 3.06 -5.09
C PHE A 140 3.06 3.52 -5.29
N SER A 141 2.89 4.65 -5.97
CA SER A 141 1.57 5.19 -6.30
C SER A 141 1.54 5.76 -7.70
N TYR A 142 0.36 5.69 -8.33
CA TYR A 142 0.04 6.46 -9.52
C TYR A 142 -1.44 6.84 -9.48
N ASN A 143 -1.83 7.87 -10.23
CA ASN A 143 -3.23 8.21 -10.44
C ASN A 143 -3.69 7.78 -11.84
N ARG A 144 -4.97 7.47 -11.96
CA ARG A 144 -5.56 7.04 -13.25
C ARG A 144 -5.86 8.20 -14.19
N ASN A 145 -5.86 9.42 -13.67
CA ASN A 145 -6.04 10.66 -14.42
C ASN A 145 -4.77 11.12 -15.16
N ARG A 146 -3.65 10.41 -14.93
CA ARG A 146 -2.30 10.68 -15.46
C ARG A 146 -1.83 12.12 -15.27
N THR A 147 -2.26 12.76 -14.19
CA THR A 147 -1.71 14.04 -13.73
C THR A 147 -0.37 13.79 -13.03
N ASP A 148 0.43 14.82 -12.84
CA ASP A 148 1.72 14.72 -12.14
C ASP A 148 1.58 14.70 -10.60
N ILE A 149 0.35 14.63 -10.11
CA ILE A 149 -0.02 14.71 -8.70
C ILE A 149 0.07 13.32 -8.04
N GLY A 150 0.80 13.25 -6.92
CA GLY A 150 0.78 12.10 -6.01
C GLY A 150 1.26 10.77 -6.61
N GLY A 151 1.90 10.78 -7.77
CA GLY A 151 2.50 9.60 -8.39
C GLY A 151 4.01 9.50 -8.13
N GLY A 152 4.52 8.29 -7.94
CA GLY A 152 5.94 8.03 -7.75
C GLY A 152 6.24 6.73 -7.03
N SER A 153 7.53 6.49 -6.80
CA SER A 153 8.04 5.42 -5.94
C SER A 153 9.03 6.00 -4.95
N ILE A 154 9.02 5.52 -3.71
CA ILE A 154 9.98 5.95 -2.70
C ILE A 154 10.20 4.89 -1.64
N THR A 155 11.43 4.83 -1.12
CA THR A 155 11.78 3.98 0.03
C THR A 155 12.44 4.83 1.11
N LYS A 156 11.93 4.78 2.35
CA LYS A 156 12.50 5.49 3.49
C LYS A 156 12.59 4.57 4.71
N ALA A 157 13.70 4.67 5.42
CA ALA A 157 13.87 4.09 6.74
C ALA A 157 13.38 5.10 7.79
N VAL A 158 12.46 4.66 8.65
CA VAL A 158 11.83 5.47 9.70
C VAL A 158 11.95 4.72 11.02
N ASP A 159 12.34 5.43 12.07
CA ASP A 159 12.30 4.94 13.44
C ASP A 159 11.05 5.54 14.11
N LEU A 160 10.01 4.73 14.30
CA LEU A 160 8.71 5.19 14.76
C LEU A 160 8.59 5.05 16.29
N PRO A 161 8.51 6.14 17.06
CA PRO A 161 8.28 6.07 18.49
C PRO A 161 6.81 5.71 18.81
N PRO A 162 6.53 5.19 20.02
CA PRO A 162 5.17 5.03 20.52
C PRO A 162 4.37 6.34 20.49
N GLY A 163 3.06 6.25 20.27
CA GLY A 163 2.13 7.37 20.21
C GLY A 163 2.29 8.28 18.99
N HIS A 164 3.10 7.87 18.00
CA HIS A 164 3.31 8.62 16.77
C HIS A 164 2.89 7.80 15.55
N SER A 165 2.59 8.53 14.48
CA SER A 165 2.23 7.98 13.20
C SER A 165 3.22 8.44 12.13
N VAL A 166 3.52 7.54 11.20
CA VAL A 166 4.15 7.91 9.94
C VAL A 166 3.08 8.52 9.05
N ARG A 167 3.24 9.77 8.63
CA ARG A 167 2.34 10.42 7.69
C ARG A 167 2.99 10.48 6.31
N ILE A 168 2.33 9.90 5.32
CA ILE A 168 2.70 9.99 3.92
C ILE A 168 1.96 11.17 3.29
N HIS A 169 2.72 12.03 2.63
CA HIS A 169 2.19 13.18 1.89
C HIS A 169 2.44 12.95 0.40
N PHE A 170 1.37 12.77 -0.36
CA PHE A 170 1.43 12.76 -1.81
C PHE A 170 1.45 14.18 -2.32
N ARG A 171 2.54 14.57 -2.97
CA ARG A 171 2.75 15.95 -3.39
C ARG A 171 1.89 16.30 -4.60
N ASN A 172 1.21 17.43 -4.51
CA ASN A 172 0.72 18.17 -5.67
C ASN A 172 1.73 19.30 -5.96
N PRO A 173 2.51 19.24 -7.05
CA PRO A 173 3.54 20.24 -7.35
C PRO A 173 2.98 21.64 -7.64
N GLU A 174 1.71 21.77 -7.99
CA GLU A 174 1.05 23.08 -8.18
C GLU A 174 0.84 23.82 -6.85
N THR A 175 0.61 23.08 -5.77
CA THR A 175 0.32 23.67 -4.44
C THR A 175 1.54 23.67 -3.51
N LEU A 176 2.35 22.61 -3.58
CA LEU A 176 3.57 22.42 -2.81
C LEU A 176 4.78 22.36 -3.75
N THR A 177 5.28 23.54 -4.10
CA THR A 177 6.50 23.73 -4.89
C THR A 177 7.76 23.45 -4.05
N GLU A 178 8.90 23.20 -4.70
CA GLU A 178 10.17 22.85 -4.02
C GLU A 178 10.56 23.88 -2.95
N ASP A 179 10.43 25.17 -3.26
CA ASP A 179 10.76 26.29 -2.39
C ASP A 179 9.88 26.37 -1.13
N LYS A 180 8.71 25.72 -1.14
CA LYS A 180 7.77 25.68 -0.01
C LYS A 180 7.95 24.45 0.87
N ILE A 181 8.82 23.52 0.49
CA ILE A 181 9.09 22.32 1.28
C ILE A 181 10.07 22.68 2.39
N ASP A 182 9.65 22.52 3.64
CA ASP A 182 10.56 22.55 4.78
C ASP A 182 11.28 21.19 4.87
N PRO A 183 12.59 21.11 4.56
CA PRO A 183 13.33 19.85 4.59
C PRO A 183 13.43 19.25 6.00
N ASN A 184 13.28 20.06 7.06
CA ASN A 184 13.35 19.59 8.45
C ASN A 184 12.06 18.91 8.91
N LYS A 185 10.95 19.17 8.22
CA LYS A 185 9.66 18.53 8.51
C LYS A 185 9.62 17.07 8.06
N TYR A 186 10.39 16.74 7.02
CA TYR A 186 10.27 15.45 6.34
C TYR A 186 11.47 14.54 6.59
N VAL A 187 11.22 13.25 6.73
CA VAL A 187 12.24 12.24 7.00
C VAL A 187 13.15 12.09 5.79
N LYS A 188 14.38 12.61 5.91
CA LYS A 188 15.45 12.51 4.89
C LYS A 188 14.96 12.99 3.53
N TYR A 189 14.42 14.20 3.47
CA TYR A 189 13.97 14.81 2.21
C TYR A 189 15.10 14.90 1.18
N THR A 190 14.77 14.60 -0.09
CA THR A 190 15.61 14.87 -1.25
C THR A 190 14.83 15.74 -2.24
N GLU A 191 15.48 16.73 -2.84
CA GLU A 191 14.90 17.55 -3.91
C GLU A 191 14.31 16.66 -5.03
N GLY A 192 13.09 16.96 -5.44
CA GLY A 192 12.35 16.17 -6.43
C GLY A 192 11.54 15.00 -5.85
N ASP A 193 11.61 14.73 -4.54
CA ASP A 193 10.73 13.74 -3.91
C ASP A 193 9.25 14.13 -4.12
N ARG A 194 8.46 13.19 -4.66
CA ARG A 194 7.02 13.35 -4.92
C ARG A 194 6.13 12.78 -3.81
N ILE A 195 6.72 11.96 -2.96
CA ILE A 195 6.06 11.32 -1.82
C ILE A 195 6.94 11.66 -0.61
N LEU A 196 6.37 12.30 0.39
CA LEU A 196 7.11 12.79 1.56
C LEU A 196 6.66 12.04 2.81
N PHE A 197 7.55 11.86 3.77
CA PHE A 197 7.26 11.21 5.05
C PHE A 197 7.46 12.21 6.18
N SER A 198 6.50 12.36 7.08
CA SER A 198 6.71 13.01 8.38
C SER A 198 6.37 12.03 9.51
N ILE A 199 6.82 12.37 10.72
CA ILE A 199 6.41 11.71 11.95
C ILE A 199 5.55 12.71 12.71
N GLU A 200 4.33 12.32 13.06
CA GLU A 200 3.34 13.18 13.68
C GLU A 200 2.75 12.48 14.91
N SER A 201 2.33 13.23 15.92
CA SER A 201 1.62 12.63 17.05
C SER A 201 0.32 11.98 16.57
N THR A 202 0.05 10.77 17.05
CA THR A 202 -1.20 10.07 16.72
C THR A 202 -2.37 10.78 17.39
N PRO A 203 -3.45 11.10 16.66
CA PRO A 203 -4.61 11.75 17.25
C PRO A 203 -5.31 10.80 18.23
N LEU A 204 -5.89 11.36 19.30
CA LEU A 204 -6.64 10.61 20.31
C LEU A 204 -7.82 9.82 19.70
N HIS A 205 -8.41 10.38 18.65
CA HIS A 205 -9.42 9.74 17.82
C HIS A 205 -8.93 9.81 16.39
N MET A 206 -8.77 8.65 15.74
CA MET A 206 -8.64 8.63 14.29
C MET A 206 -9.96 9.15 13.72
N ASP A 207 -9.90 10.19 12.87
CA ASP A 207 -11.08 10.95 12.43
C ASP A 207 -12.24 10.08 11.93
N LYS A 208 -13.46 10.64 12.03
CA LYS A 208 -14.75 9.99 11.73
C LYS A 208 -14.73 9.18 10.42
N SER A 209 -15.32 8.00 10.47
CA SER A 209 -15.72 7.24 9.28
C SER A 209 -16.75 8.03 8.48
N GLY A 210 -16.51 8.14 7.19
CA GLY A 210 -17.53 8.60 6.26
C GLY A 210 -17.00 9.31 5.04
N CYS A 211 -15.99 8.74 4.39
CA CYS A 211 -15.52 9.31 3.13
C CYS A 211 -16.53 9.06 2.01
N GLU A 212 -16.83 10.09 1.25
CA GLU A 212 -17.80 10.05 0.16
C GLU A 212 -17.11 10.37 -1.16
N PHE A 213 -17.49 9.62 -2.20
CA PHE A 213 -17.04 9.93 -3.54
C PHE A 213 -17.81 11.13 -4.09
N VAL A 214 -17.12 12.26 -4.24
CA VAL A 214 -17.67 13.44 -4.91
C VAL A 214 -17.66 13.19 -6.42
N LYS A 215 -18.85 13.10 -7.02
CA LYS A 215 -19.05 12.78 -8.44
C LYS A 215 -18.35 13.77 -9.37
#